data_AF-A0ABD2UB53-F1
#
_entry.id   AF-A0ABD2UB53-F1
#
_cell.length_a   1.000
_cell.length_b   1.000
_cell.length_c   1.000
_cell.angle_alpha   90.00
_cell.angle_beta   90.00
_cell.angle_gamma   90.00
#
_symmetry.space_group_name_H-M   'P 1'
#
loop_
_entity.id
_entity.type
_entity.pdbx_description
1 polymer ?
#
loop_
_entity_poly.entity_id
_entity_poly.type
_entity_poly.pdbx_seq_one_letter_code
_entity_poly.pdbx_strand_id
1 'polypeptide(L)'
;MAKQHLSFEMITETPNLLRVWWNNLNVCQKRELSIHLGNLPSIMNLKVWPKFIEVVTRFWDDERMVFRFGEVEMTPTVEEIKDCLDNIGTCQKRKNHPDHHILLPDKPTSAGLKNMLLLVSADWLDTPSIPLVKFYERWGHENYYKNFPNEFHDYGSWRHTQTLAFAVCLLGTMVFPQDRGNEIDTRIVMVTHAIFEGVGKKGQVKKYFNLAPIILADIYRSLGKCKNGFPFFQGCNILLQWWMSKHLVKTYETQKQKLAEPQKESRLDHYEFHLSNNRFKIHNTRESWAKVFHDIKEEDVQWMFQDFMSEKIAIQGAKCPFLILPGIRGVRPYNPSRVMRQFGRRQILPFKGDTSRYVFDYNGCDKIPHAKDICQEWSGRVNLKESMAENRYEAGYVDEYKKWLQNDLRDTLDPTPRTGRQIEDVQVRLQIQAYHFQQEWDRREQEFQRKEQEYLRREQEFQHREYESQRALAFATQELADAGSCLIRLDLNLDDQLNTLQGVSMSSKAVFAEPHVITNKFLIREEVEKARGGAGPSAF
;
A
#
# COMPACT_ATOMS: atom_id res chain seq x y z
N MET A 1 36.50 -15.95 6.39
CA MET A 1 35.12 -15.67 5.90
C MET A 1 35.17 -14.40 5.06
N ALA A 2 34.91 -14.48 3.76
CA ALA A 2 34.84 -13.30 2.90
C ALA A 2 33.65 -12.44 3.34
N LYS A 3 33.90 -11.17 3.70
CA LYS A 3 32.84 -10.21 4.06
C LYS A 3 31.97 -9.99 2.82
N GLN A 4 30.77 -10.56 2.79
CA GLN A 4 29.76 -10.19 1.80
C GLN A 4 29.41 -8.72 2.01
N HIS A 5 29.93 -7.85 1.15
CA HIS A 5 29.45 -6.47 1.07
C HIS A 5 27.99 -6.51 0.62
N LEU A 6 27.06 -6.17 1.51
CA LEU A 6 25.68 -5.89 1.11
C LEU A 6 25.69 -4.84 -0.01
N SER A 7 25.25 -5.27 -1.19
CA SER A 7 25.11 -4.43 -2.38
C SER A 7 23.96 -3.46 -2.17
N PHE A 8 24.13 -2.22 -2.66
CA PHE A 8 23.03 -1.28 -2.75
C PHE A 8 22.02 -1.76 -3.81
N GLU A 9 20.76 -1.86 -3.42
CA GLU A 9 19.67 -2.38 -4.22
C GLU A 9 18.52 -1.37 -4.31
N MET A 10 17.75 -1.47 -5.39
CA MET A 10 16.56 -0.66 -5.65
C MET A 10 15.76 -1.33 -6.76
N ILE A 11 14.62 -0.73 -7.14
CA ILE A 11 13.89 -1.14 -8.34
C ILE A 11 14.64 -0.67 -9.59
N THR A 12 15.10 -1.60 -10.42
CA THR A 12 15.82 -1.32 -11.66
C THR A 12 14.98 -1.51 -12.92
N GLU A 13 13.90 -2.29 -12.81
CA GLU A 13 13.01 -2.62 -13.90
C GLU A 13 11.60 -2.93 -13.39
N THR A 14 10.63 -2.83 -14.28
CA THR A 14 9.23 -3.17 -13.98
C THR A 14 9.06 -4.68 -13.86
N PRO A 15 8.43 -5.20 -12.78
CA PRO A 15 8.12 -6.62 -12.65
C PRO A 15 7.37 -7.17 -13.86
N ASN A 16 7.78 -8.34 -14.36
CA ASN A 16 7.18 -8.95 -15.56
C ASN A 16 5.67 -9.15 -15.45
N LEU A 17 5.18 -9.61 -14.28
CA LEU A 17 3.75 -9.77 -14.04
C LEU A 17 2.99 -8.44 -14.16
N LEU A 18 3.57 -7.35 -13.66
CA LEU A 18 2.98 -6.01 -13.77
C LEU A 18 2.92 -5.54 -15.23
N ARG A 19 3.98 -5.81 -16.01
CA ARG A 19 4.04 -5.49 -17.45
C ARG A 19 2.99 -6.28 -18.25
N VAL A 20 2.87 -7.59 -17.98
CA VAL A 20 1.86 -8.44 -18.61
C VAL A 20 0.46 -7.96 -18.26
N TRP A 21 0.21 -7.66 -16.98
CA TRP A 21 -1.09 -7.13 -16.55
C TRP A 21 -1.42 -5.81 -17.24
N TRP A 22 -0.47 -4.86 -17.32
CA TRP A 22 -0.67 -3.60 -18.02
C TRP A 22 -1.06 -3.82 -19.50
N ASN A 23 -0.47 -4.82 -20.16
CA ASN A 23 -0.83 -5.14 -21.55
C ASN A 23 -2.23 -5.74 -21.68
N ASN A 24 -2.68 -6.51 -20.68
CA ASN A 24 -4.03 -7.07 -20.63
C ASN A 24 -5.13 -6.03 -20.32
N LEU A 25 -4.77 -4.89 -19.73
CA LEU A 25 -5.74 -3.82 -19.48
C LEU A 25 -6.22 -3.18 -20.78
N ASN A 26 -7.54 -3.06 -20.92
CA ASN A 26 -8.16 -2.40 -22.06
C ASN A 26 -8.03 -0.86 -21.98
N VAL A 27 -8.43 -0.18 -23.05
CA VAL A 27 -8.31 1.29 -23.18
C VAL A 27 -9.10 2.02 -22.09
N CYS A 28 -10.30 1.54 -21.74
CA CYS A 28 -11.12 2.17 -20.70
C CYS A 28 -10.45 2.08 -19.32
N GLN A 29 -9.84 0.94 -19.00
CA GLN A 29 -9.12 0.73 -17.74
C GLN A 29 -7.86 1.58 -17.65
N LYS A 30 -7.09 1.67 -18.73
CA LYS A 30 -5.93 2.56 -18.80
C LYS A 30 -6.33 4.03 -18.64
N ARG A 31 -7.47 4.42 -19.23
CA ARG A 31 -8.04 5.76 -19.05
C ARG A 31 -8.46 6.01 -17.60
N GLU A 32 -9.11 5.06 -16.96
CA GLU A 32 -9.48 5.14 -15.53
C GLU A 32 -8.24 5.29 -14.64
N LEU A 33 -7.20 4.49 -14.89
CA LEU A 33 -5.91 4.62 -14.22
C LEU A 33 -5.31 6.00 -14.42
N SER A 34 -5.33 6.55 -15.64
CA SER A 34 -4.87 7.91 -15.92
C SER A 34 -5.71 8.98 -15.18
N ILE A 35 -6.99 8.74 -14.90
CA ILE A 35 -7.80 9.70 -14.12
C ILE A 35 -7.31 9.73 -12.67
N HIS A 36 -6.97 8.60 -12.07
CA HIS A 36 -6.61 8.54 -10.65
C HIS A 36 -5.11 8.76 -10.38
N LEU A 37 -4.26 8.18 -11.22
CA LEU A 37 -2.79 8.18 -11.06
C LEU A 37 -2.08 9.18 -11.97
N GLY A 38 -2.79 9.79 -12.93
CA GLY A 38 -2.19 10.70 -13.90
C GLY A 38 -1.15 10.00 -14.75
N ASN A 39 0.05 10.58 -14.81
CA ASN A 39 1.19 10.09 -15.58
C ASN A 39 2.00 8.99 -14.88
N LEU A 40 1.67 8.65 -13.62
CA LEU A 40 2.47 7.72 -12.83
C LEU A 40 2.74 6.35 -13.50
N PRO A 41 1.81 5.73 -14.26
CA PRO A 41 2.10 4.47 -14.97
C PRO A 41 3.30 4.55 -15.94
N SER A 42 3.64 5.73 -16.45
CA SER A 42 4.80 5.94 -17.34
C SER A 42 6.14 5.54 -16.71
N ILE A 43 6.25 5.52 -15.37
CA ILE A 43 7.49 5.11 -14.68
C ILE A 43 7.90 3.67 -15.06
N MET A 44 6.96 2.82 -15.48
CA MET A 44 7.23 1.43 -15.88
C MET A 44 8.15 1.31 -17.11
N ASN A 45 8.28 2.39 -17.87
CA ASN A 45 9.06 2.42 -19.11
C ASN A 45 10.40 3.16 -18.96
N LEU A 46 10.66 3.75 -17.79
CA LEU A 46 11.86 4.57 -17.59
C LEU A 46 13.08 3.73 -17.23
N LYS A 47 14.21 4.04 -17.87
CA LYS A 47 15.50 3.44 -17.54
C LYS A 47 16.03 3.97 -16.21
N VAL A 48 16.42 3.06 -15.34
CA VAL A 48 17.05 3.36 -14.05
C VAL A 48 18.56 3.37 -14.19
N TRP A 49 19.23 4.28 -13.48
CA TRP A 49 20.68 4.41 -13.39
C TRP A 49 21.15 4.07 -11.98
N PRO A 50 21.45 2.80 -11.65
CA PRO A 50 21.74 2.40 -10.29
C PRO A 50 22.87 3.19 -9.61
N LYS A 51 23.94 3.49 -10.35
CA LYS A 51 25.10 4.21 -9.81
C LYS A 51 24.77 5.68 -9.51
N PHE A 52 23.84 6.29 -10.26
CA PHE A 52 23.36 7.64 -10.01
C PHE A 52 22.66 7.70 -8.65
N ILE A 53 21.68 6.81 -8.42
CA ILE A 53 20.91 6.77 -7.18
C ILE A 53 21.79 6.38 -5.99
N GLU A 54 22.68 5.40 -6.15
CA GLU A 54 23.62 5.00 -5.10
C GLU A 54 24.46 6.20 -4.63
N VAL A 55 25.05 6.93 -5.58
CA VAL A 55 25.96 8.03 -5.26
C VAL A 55 25.20 9.24 -4.71
N VAL A 56 24.05 9.60 -5.29
CA VAL A 56 23.31 10.81 -4.86
C VAL A 56 22.86 10.73 -3.40
N THR A 57 22.58 9.52 -2.88
CA THR A 57 22.23 9.33 -1.46
C THR A 57 23.30 9.85 -0.49
N ARG A 58 24.57 9.94 -0.94
CA ARG A 58 25.69 10.46 -0.11
C ARG A 58 25.65 11.96 0.09
N PHE A 59 24.96 12.68 -0.79
CA PHE A 59 24.82 14.14 -0.74
C PHE A 59 23.55 14.57 0.01
N TRP A 60 22.79 13.62 0.58
CA TRP A 60 21.60 13.92 1.35
C TRP A 60 21.94 14.40 2.76
N ASP A 61 21.28 15.44 3.25
CA ASP A 61 21.34 15.94 4.62
C ASP A 61 20.12 15.46 5.42
N ASP A 62 20.35 14.59 6.40
CA ASP A 62 19.31 13.97 7.22
C ASP A 62 18.72 14.90 8.28
N GLU A 63 19.41 15.98 8.65
CA GLU A 63 18.91 16.92 9.64
C GLU A 63 18.05 17.99 8.96
N ARG A 64 18.44 18.38 7.74
CA ARG A 64 17.80 19.45 6.98
C ARG A 64 16.79 18.96 5.93
N MET A 65 16.78 17.66 5.61
CA MET A 65 15.97 17.05 4.54
C MET A 65 16.18 17.71 3.17
N VAL A 66 17.44 17.93 2.80
CA VAL A 66 17.82 18.49 1.49
C VAL A 66 19.06 17.81 0.94
N PHE A 67 19.26 17.87 -0.38
CA PHE A 67 20.57 17.59 -0.97
C PHE A 67 21.50 18.78 -0.81
N ARG A 68 22.78 18.49 -0.55
CA ARG A 68 23.85 19.47 -0.43
C ARG A 68 24.98 19.14 -1.40
N PHE A 69 25.18 20.03 -2.37
CA PHE A 69 26.33 19.99 -3.29
C PHE A 69 27.17 21.26 -3.07
N GLY A 70 28.05 21.22 -2.07
CA GLY A 70 28.73 22.43 -1.59
C GLY A 70 27.73 23.47 -1.07
N GLU A 71 27.69 24.65 -1.69
CA GLU A 71 26.73 25.72 -1.36
C GLU A 71 25.40 25.64 -2.13
N VAL A 72 25.16 24.57 -2.88
CA VAL A 72 23.91 24.33 -3.60
C VAL A 72 23.01 23.44 -2.76
N GLU A 73 21.91 24.00 -2.25
CA GLU A 73 20.83 23.24 -1.60
C GLU A 73 19.64 23.06 -2.55
N MET A 74 19.13 21.84 -2.67
CA MET A 74 17.93 21.51 -3.44
C MET A 74 17.26 20.25 -2.89
N THR A 75 15.96 20.06 -3.14
CA THR A 75 15.26 18.84 -2.74
C THR A 75 14.01 18.62 -3.59
N PRO A 76 13.58 17.37 -3.86
CA PRO A 76 12.30 17.18 -4.53
C PRO A 76 11.17 17.80 -3.71
N THR A 77 10.30 18.55 -4.37
CA THR A 77 9.19 19.25 -3.69
C THR A 77 7.87 18.54 -3.92
N VAL A 78 6.90 18.75 -3.01
CA VAL A 78 5.55 18.19 -3.17
C VAL A 78 4.93 18.69 -4.47
N GLU A 79 5.16 19.96 -4.78
CA GLU A 79 4.68 20.67 -5.96
C GLU A 79 5.26 20.09 -7.26
N GLU A 80 6.58 19.88 -7.35
CA GLU A 80 7.22 19.29 -8.53
C GLU A 80 6.76 17.84 -8.76
N ILE A 81 6.68 17.03 -7.70
CA ILE A 81 6.19 15.65 -7.81
C ILE A 81 4.71 15.66 -8.21
N LYS A 82 3.89 16.53 -7.60
CA LYS A 82 2.48 16.66 -7.97
C LYS A 82 2.32 17.05 -9.43
N ASP A 83 3.04 18.05 -9.91
CA ASP A 83 2.94 18.51 -11.30
C ASP A 83 3.50 17.51 -12.30
N CYS A 84 4.50 16.71 -11.90
CA CYS A 84 4.96 15.56 -12.69
C CYS A 84 3.84 14.55 -12.93
N LEU A 85 3.10 14.21 -11.88
CA LEU A 85 2.10 13.15 -11.89
C LEU A 85 0.77 13.62 -12.45
N ASP A 86 0.30 14.81 -12.10
CA ASP A 86 -0.98 15.33 -12.56
C ASP A 86 -0.95 15.62 -14.08
N ASN A 87 -2.01 15.20 -14.77
CA ASN A 87 -2.30 15.50 -16.17
C ASN A 87 -3.69 16.13 -16.33
N ILE A 88 -4.07 16.47 -17.57
CA ILE A 88 -5.35 17.16 -17.86
C ILE A 88 -6.54 16.35 -17.33
N GLY A 89 -6.54 15.04 -17.55
CA GLY A 89 -7.59 14.11 -17.13
C GLY A 89 -7.56 13.71 -15.65
N THR A 90 -6.53 14.12 -14.89
CA THR A 90 -6.40 13.74 -13.48
C THR A 90 -7.58 14.26 -12.67
N CYS A 91 -8.07 13.40 -11.78
CA CYS A 91 -9.29 13.49 -11.00
C CYS A 91 -9.70 14.94 -10.69
N GLN A 92 -10.69 15.45 -11.43
CA GLN A 92 -11.15 16.83 -11.27
C GLN A 92 -11.71 17.09 -9.87
N LYS A 93 -12.24 16.06 -9.18
CA LYS A 93 -12.68 16.17 -7.79
C LYS A 93 -11.54 16.55 -6.84
N ARG A 94 -10.33 16.04 -7.08
CA ARG A 94 -9.10 16.43 -6.36
C ARG A 94 -8.72 17.88 -6.67
N LYS A 95 -8.86 18.31 -7.92
CA LYS A 95 -8.52 19.68 -8.37
C LYS A 95 -9.50 20.74 -7.87
N ASN A 96 -10.80 20.43 -7.85
CA ASN A 96 -11.87 21.36 -7.49
C ASN A 96 -12.08 21.50 -5.98
N HIS A 97 -11.66 20.52 -5.19
CA HIS A 97 -11.70 20.56 -3.74
C HIS A 97 -10.27 20.37 -3.20
N PRO A 98 -9.37 21.35 -3.38
CA PRO A 98 -8.01 21.27 -2.88
C PRO A 98 -8.07 21.25 -1.36
N ASP A 99 -8.02 20.05 -0.79
CA ASP A 99 -8.30 19.89 0.62
C ASP A 99 -7.17 20.53 1.44
N HIS A 100 -7.56 21.17 2.54
CA HIS A 100 -6.58 21.68 3.50
C HIS A 100 -5.92 20.54 4.29
N HIS A 101 -6.19 19.29 3.95
CA HIS A 101 -5.76 18.13 4.71
C HIS A 101 -4.77 17.26 3.94
N ILE A 102 -4.11 16.39 4.69
CA ILE A 102 -3.20 15.37 4.18
C ILE A 102 -3.78 13.98 4.43
N LEU A 103 -3.47 13.03 3.55
CA LEU A 103 -3.84 11.63 3.74
C LEU A 103 -2.89 10.99 4.75
N LEU A 104 -3.47 10.35 5.77
CA LEU A 104 -2.72 9.54 6.73
C LEU A 104 -2.79 8.07 6.33
N PRO A 105 -1.70 7.42 5.92
CA PRO A 105 -1.71 6.05 5.41
C PRO A 105 -1.78 5.02 6.55
N ASP A 106 -2.84 5.06 7.36
CA ASP A 106 -3.10 4.06 8.40
C ASP A 106 -3.14 2.64 7.82
N LYS A 107 -2.68 1.67 8.59
CA LYS A 107 -2.79 0.26 8.21
C LYS A 107 -4.27 -0.16 8.29
N PRO A 108 -4.85 -0.69 7.21
CA PRO A 108 -6.21 -1.19 7.24
C PRO A 108 -6.28 -2.51 8.04
N THR A 109 -7.43 -2.77 8.67
CA THR A 109 -7.74 -4.08 9.25
C THR A 109 -8.05 -5.08 8.14
N SER A 110 -8.04 -6.39 8.42
CA SER A 110 -8.44 -7.42 7.43
C SER A 110 -9.84 -7.16 6.87
N ALA A 111 -10.82 -6.83 7.73
CA ALA A 111 -12.15 -6.41 7.28
C ALA A 111 -12.12 -5.12 6.43
N GLY A 112 -11.26 -4.16 6.77
CA GLY A 112 -11.04 -2.96 5.98
C GLY A 112 -10.49 -3.26 4.58
N LEU A 113 -9.52 -4.16 4.47
CA LEU A 113 -8.96 -4.60 3.18
C LEU A 113 -10.02 -5.30 2.32
N LYS A 114 -10.77 -6.24 2.89
CA LYS A 114 -11.86 -6.94 2.19
C LYS A 114 -12.89 -5.95 1.65
N ASN A 115 -13.29 -4.97 2.46
CA ASN A 115 -14.22 -3.92 2.03
C ASN A 115 -13.63 -3.02 0.91
N MET A 116 -12.37 -2.61 1.01
CA MET A 116 -11.72 -1.75 -0.01
C MET A 116 -11.54 -2.47 -1.36
N LEU A 117 -11.36 -3.79 -1.34
CA LEU A 117 -11.18 -4.64 -2.52
C LEU A 117 -12.48 -5.33 -2.98
N LEU A 118 -13.62 -5.02 -2.33
CA LEU A 118 -14.94 -5.64 -2.59
C LEU A 118 -14.93 -7.18 -2.57
N LEU A 119 -14.25 -7.75 -1.56
CA LEU A 119 -14.09 -9.19 -1.36
C LEU A 119 -15.06 -9.72 -0.28
N VAL A 120 -15.63 -10.90 -0.53
CA VAL A 120 -16.45 -11.67 0.43
C VAL A 120 -15.56 -12.52 1.34
N SER A 121 -14.58 -13.20 0.74
CA SER A 121 -13.63 -14.08 1.42
C SER A 121 -12.24 -13.87 0.84
N ALA A 122 -11.22 -13.85 1.70
CA ALA A 122 -9.83 -13.59 1.30
C ALA A 122 -8.88 -13.85 2.47
N ASP A 123 -8.59 -15.11 2.76
CA ASP A 123 -7.71 -15.49 3.87
C ASP A 123 -6.23 -15.16 3.58
N TRP A 124 -5.90 -14.99 2.29
CA TRP A 124 -4.59 -14.54 1.82
C TRP A 124 -4.29 -13.06 2.13
N LEU A 125 -5.28 -12.29 2.64
CA LEU A 125 -5.09 -10.90 3.08
C LEU A 125 -4.67 -10.77 4.56
N ASP A 126 -4.62 -11.88 5.32
CA ASP A 126 -4.30 -11.86 6.75
C ASP A 126 -2.78 -11.76 7.04
N THR A 127 -2.03 -11.15 6.11
CA THR A 127 -0.60 -10.88 6.19
C THR A 127 -0.31 -9.37 6.09
N PRO A 128 0.76 -8.86 6.73
CA PRO A 128 1.09 -7.43 6.67
C PRO A 128 1.53 -6.95 5.28
N SER A 129 2.10 -7.87 4.48
CA SER A 129 2.45 -7.67 3.08
C SER A 129 1.79 -8.76 2.21
N ILE A 130 1.49 -8.41 0.97
CA ILE A 130 0.81 -9.28 0.01
C ILE A 130 1.69 -9.45 -1.23
N PRO A 131 1.95 -10.69 -1.67
CA PRO A 131 2.70 -10.91 -2.90
C PRO A 131 1.99 -10.35 -4.15
N LEU A 132 2.75 -9.74 -5.07
CA LEU A 132 2.25 -9.28 -6.39
C LEU A 132 1.50 -10.39 -7.14
N VAL A 133 2.01 -11.62 -7.06
CA VAL A 133 1.41 -12.77 -7.73
C VAL A 133 -0.02 -13.04 -7.25
N LYS A 134 -0.33 -12.80 -5.96
CA LYS A 134 -1.68 -13.01 -5.43
C LYS A 134 -2.68 -12.04 -6.05
N PHE A 135 -2.31 -10.78 -6.24
CA PHE A 135 -3.13 -9.84 -6.99
C PHE A 135 -3.25 -10.23 -8.46
N TYR A 136 -2.14 -10.61 -9.10
CA TYR A 136 -2.16 -10.99 -10.51
C TYR A 136 -3.04 -12.21 -10.78
N GLU A 137 -2.99 -13.25 -9.96
CA GLU A 137 -3.83 -14.45 -10.07
C GLU A 137 -5.34 -14.15 -10.02
N ARG A 138 -5.73 -13.04 -9.39
CA ARG A 138 -7.14 -12.68 -9.14
C ARG A 138 -7.67 -11.66 -10.13
N TRP A 139 -6.88 -10.66 -10.47
CA TRP A 139 -7.29 -9.54 -11.31
C TRP A 139 -6.49 -9.40 -12.62
N GLY A 140 -5.41 -10.15 -12.80
CA GLY A 140 -4.43 -9.97 -13.89
C GLY A 140 -4.95 -10.27 -15.30
N HIS A 141 -6.04 -11.03 -15.40
CA HIS A 141 -6.66 -11.41 -16.68
C HIS A 141 -8.17 -11.61 -16.53
N GLU A 142 -8.95 -11.34 -17.60
CA GLU A 142 -10.42 -11.40 -17.57
C GLU A 142 -10.97 -12.79 -17.20
N ASN A 143 -10.29 -13.84 -17.66
CA ASN A 143 -10.67 -15.21 -17.35
C ASN A 143 -10.41 -15.64 -15.89
N TYR A 144 -9.67 -14.87 -15.09
CA TYR A 144 -9.26 -15.30 -13.75
C TYR A 144 -10.36 -15.23 -12.70
N TYR A 145 -11.42 -14.44 -12.94
CA TYR A 145 -12.61 -14.42 -12.08
C TYR A 145 -13.16 -15.84 -11.84
N LYS A 146 -13.15 -16.70 -12.87
CA LYS A 146 -13.67 -18.07 -12.82
C LYS A 146 -12.90 -18.98 -11.86
N ASN A 147 -11.66 -18.63 -11.52
CA ASN A 147 -10.83 -19.41 -10.62
C ASN A 147 -11.16 -19.13 -9.15
N PHE A 148 -11.75 -17.97 -8.85
CA PHE A 148 -12.02 -17.51 -7.49
C PHE A 148 -13.44 -16.90 -7.34
N PRO A 149 -14.51 -17.59 -7.80
CA PRO A 149 -15.84 -17.00 -7.85
C PRO A 149 -16.40 -16.67 -6.44
N ASN A 150 -15.94 -17.38 -5.41
CA ASN A 150 -16.39 -17.21 -4.03
C ASN A 150 -15.63 -16.11 -3.26
N GLU A 151 -14.55 -15.56 -3.84
CA GLU A 151 -13.80 -14.45 -3.23
C GLU A 151 -14.49 -13.09 -3.46
N PHE A 152 -15.33 -12.97 -4.49
CA PHE A 152 -15.97 -11.72 -4.92
C PHE A 152 -17.49 -11.76 -4.74
N HIS A 153 -18.13 -10.60 -4.60
CA HIS A 153 -19.60 -10.52 -4.56
C HIS A 153 -20.26 -10.91 -5.89
N ASP A 154 -19.73 -10.37 -6.98
CA ASP A 154 -20.17 -10.61 -8.34
C ASP A 154 -19.10 -10.17 -9.36
N TYR A 155 -19.32 -10.47 -10.64
CA TYR A 155 -18.45 -10.06 -11.72
C TYR A 155 -18.30 -8.53 -11.84
N GLY A 156 -19.35 -7.77 -11.50
CA GLY A 156 -19.33 -6.31 -11.55
C GLY A 156 -18.35 -5.71 -10.54
N SER A 157 -18.37 -6.21 -9.31
CA SER A 157 -17.50 -5.84 -8.20
C SER A 157 -16.04 -6.22 -8.48
N TRP A 158 -15.82 -7.42 -9.03
CA TRP A 158 -14.50 -7.84 -9.51
C TRP A 158 -13.97 -6.90 -10.61
N ARG A 159 -14.81 -6.57 -11.59
CA ARG A 159 -14.44 -5.67 -12.69
C ARG A 159 -14.15 -4.25 -12.22
N HIS A 160 -14.93 -3.73 -11.26
CA HIS A 160 -14.73 -2.41 -10.66
C HIS A 160 -13.40 -2.30 -9.90
N THR A 161 -12.94 -3.40 -9.30
CA THR A 161 -11.72 -3.41 -8.47
C THR A 161 -10.46 -3.75 -9.25
N GLN A 162 -10.56 -4.12 -10.53
CA GLN A 162 -9.41 -4.53 -11.35
C GLN A 162 -8.38 -3.41 -11.54
N THR A 163 -8.83 -2.18 -11.82
CA THR A 163 -7.97 -0.99 -11.96
C THR A 163 -7.36 -0.59 -10.61
N LEU A 164 -8.13 -0.66 -9.54
CA LEU A 164 -7.65 -0.41 -8.18
C LEU A 164 -6.58 -1.44 -7.79
N ALA A 165 -6.80 -2.73 -8.03
CA ALA A 165 -5.84 -3.79 -7.74
C ALA A 165 -4.54 -3.64 -8.55
N PHE A 166 -4.65 -3.27 -9.84
CA PHE A 166 -3.47 -2.94 -10.64
C PHE A 166 -2.72 -1.74 -10.05
N ALA A 167 -3.43 -0.68 -9.66
CA ALA A 167 -2.84 0.51 -9.06
C ALA A 167 -2.13 0.18 -7.73
N VAL A 168 -2.71 -0.68 -6.88
CA VAL A 168 -2.07 -1.18 -5.66
C VAL A 168 -0.74 -1.85 -5.99
N CYS A 169 -0.70 -2.68 -7.03
CA CYS A 169 0.50 -3.39 -7.45
C CYS A 169 1.55 -2.45 -8.04
N LEU A 170 1.15 -1.51 -8.91
CA LEU A 170 2.04 -0.48 -9.45
C LEU A 170 2.67 0.34 -8.32
N LEU A 171 1.86 0.84 -7.38
CA LEU A 171 2.36 1.62 -6.26
C LEU A 171 3.25 0.79 -5.34
N GLY A 172 2.84 -0.44 -5.00
CA GLY A 172 3.55 -1.32 -4.08
C GLY A 172 4.89 -1.84 -4.57
N THR A 173 5.04 -1.97 -5.89
CA THR A 173 6.26 -2.55 -6.48
C THR A 173 7.20 -1.51 -7.05
N MET A 174 6.68 -0.36 -7.53
CA MET A 174 7.49 0.65 -8.23
C MET A 174 7.64 1.97 -7.46
N VAL A 175 6.67 2.32 -6.60
CA VAL A 175 6.63 3.62 -5.92
C VAL A 175 7.01 3.52 -4.45
N PHE A 176 6.54 2.48 -3.78
CA PHE A 176 6.79 2.19 -2.37
C PHE A 176 7.34 0.77 -2.18
N PRO A 177 8.42 0.37 -2.89
CA PRO A 177 8.94 -0.99 -2.82
C PRO A 177 9.39 -1.37 -1.41
N GLN A 178 9.00 -2.56 -0.94
CA GLN A 178 9.58 -3.15 0.27
C GLN A 178 10.92 -3.83 -0.03
N ASP A 179 10.96 -4.51 -1.16
CA ASP A 179 12.03 -5.34 -1.69
C ASP A 179 12.06 -5.21 -3.22
N ARG A 180 12.61 -6.22 -3.92
CA ARG A 180 12.70 -6.30 -5.40
C ARG A 180 11.36 -6.36 -6.15
N GLY A 181 10.26 -5.93 -5.55
CA GLY A 181 8.97 -5.72 -6.20
C GLY A 181 8.01 -6.90 -6.08
N ASN A 182 8.20 -7.76 -5.07
CA ASN A 182 7.36 -8.93 -4.88
C ASN A 182 6.34 -8.75 -3.75
N GLU A 183 6.65 -8.00 -2.71
CA GLU A 183 5.77 -7.81 -1.54
C GLU A 183 5.18 -6.39 -1.47
N ILE A 184 3.86 -6.31 -1.28
CA ILE A 184 3.10 -5.04 -1.26
C ILE A 184 2.59 -4.78 0.16
N ASP A 185 2.91 -3.60 0.71
CA ASP A 185 2.40 -3.19 2.04
C ASP A 185 0.88 -2.94 1.99
N THR A 186 0.15 -3.46 2.97
CA THR A 186 -1.31 -3.30 3.07
C THR A 186 -1.78 -1.84 3.18
N ARG A 187 -0.95 -0.91 3.68
CA ARG A 187 -1.25 0.54 3.64
C ARG A 187 -1.43 1.07 2.22
N ILE A 188 -0.81 0.42 1.24
CA ILE A 188 -0.88 0.83 -0.16
C ILE A 188 -2.28 0.57 -0.70
N VAL A 189 -2.97 -0.48 -0.24
CA VAL A 189 -4.39 -0.69 -0.53
C VAL A 189 -5.23 0.47 -0.02
N MET A 190 -5.00 0.89 1.22
CA MET A 190 -5.68 2.05 1.83
C MET A 190 -5.43 3.34 1.04
N VAL A 191 -4.17 3.63 0.72
CA VAL A 191 -3.80 4.84 -0.03
C VAL A 191 -4.43 4.83 -1.42
N THR A 192 -4.37 3.70 -2.12
CA THR A 192 -4.92 3.55 -3.47
C THR A 192 -6.43 3.73 -3.44
N HIS A 193 -7.13 3.07 -2.51
CA HIS A 193 -8.56 3.22 -2.32
C HIS A 193 -8.94 4.68 -2.01
N ALA A 194 -8.20 5.38 -1.14
CA ALA A 194 -8.44 6.79 -0.85
C ALA A 194 -8.31 7.70 -2.08
N ILE A 195 -7.47 7.34 -3.05
CA ILE A 195 -7.27 8.09 -4.29
C ILE A 195 -8.37 7.81 -5.32
N PHE A 196 -8.86 6.57 -5.35
CA PHE A 196 -9.93 6.13 -6.25
C PHE A 196 -11.30 6.61 -5.76
N GLU A 197 -11.61 6.29 -4.51
CA GLU A 197 -12.94 6.44 -3.93
C GLU A 197 -13.09 7.68 -3.05
N GLY A 198 -11.98 8.35 -2.70
CA GLY A 198 -12.00 9.44 -1.72
C GLY A 198 -12.18 8.95 -0.28
N VAL A 199 -12.01 9.86 0.68
CA VAL A 199 -12.19 9.60 2.12
C VAL A 199 -13.36 10.43 2.64
N GLY A 200 -14.27 9.79 3.37
CA GLY A 200 -15.41 10.45 3.99
C GLY A 200 -16.47 9.44 4.42
N LYS A 201 -17.29 9.80 5.40
CA LYS A 201 -18.44 8.96 5.80
C LYS A 201 -19.53 9.04 4.75
N LYS A 202 -20.38 8.01 4.69
CA LYS A 202 -21.58 8.00 3.83
C LYS A 202 -22.43 9.25 4.13
N GLY A 203 -22.76 10.02 3.08
CA GLY A 203 -23.52 11.28 3.20
C GLY A 203 -22.66 12.54 3.40
N GLN A 204 -21.34 12.42 3.56
CA GLN A 204 -20.43 13.57 3.58
C GLN A 204 -19.74 13.78 2.22
N VAL A 205 -19.30 15.01 1.96
CA VAL A 205 -18.46 15.31 0.80
C VAL A 205 -17.17 14.51 0.90
N LYS A 206 -16.95 13.61 -0.07
CA LYS A 206 -15.73 12.82 -0.19
C LYS A 206 -14.54 13.73 -0.47
N LYS A 207 -13.45 13.53 0.29
CA LYS A 207 -12.18 14.24 0.14
C LYS A 207 -11.22 13.42 -0.71
N TYR A 208 -10.55 14.06 -1.66
CA TYR A 208 -9.62 13.39 -2.58
C TYR A 208 -8.21 13.94 -2.41
N PHE A 209 -7.23 13.06 -2.30
CA PHE A 209 -5.85 13.40 -1.97
C PHE A 209 -4.91 13.15 -3.15
N ASN A 210 -3.80 13.88 -3.18
CA ASN A 210 -2.71 13.65 -4.13
C ASN A 210 -1.62 12.76 -3.49
N LEU A 211 -0.88 12.01 -4.30
CA LEU A 211 0.13 11.07 -3.83
C LEU A 211 1.47 11.72 -3.43
N ALA A 212 1.73 12.94 -3.89
CA ALA A 212 3.06 13.55 -3.82
C ALA A 212 3.63 13.64 -2.39
N PRO A 213 2.86 14.05 -1.34
CA PRO A 213 3.36 14.05 0.03
C PRO A 213 3.83 12.68 0.52
N ILE A 214 3.09 11.62 0.19
CA ILE A 214 3.39 10.25 0.64
C ILE A 214 4.62 9.72 -0.10
N ILE A 215 4.69 9.93 -1.42
CA ILE A 215 5.84 9.58 -2.25
C ILE A 215 7.09 10.28 -1.74
N LEU A 216 6.99 11.58 -1.47
CA LEU A 216 8.13 12.39 -1.06
C LEU A 216 8.64 11.99 0.34
N ALA A 217 7.74 11.71 1.28
CA ALA A 217 8.10 11.21 2.60
C ALA A 217 8.93 9.92 2.53
N ASP A 218 8.52 8.96 1.68
CA ASP A 218 9.23 7.69 1.53
C ASP A 218 10.55 7.85 0.74
N ILE A 219 10.66 8.81 -0.18
CA ILE A 219 11.94 9.20 -0.81
C ILE A 219 12.90 9.76 0.23
N TYR A 220 12.48 10.76 1.03
CA TYR A 220 13.31 11.37 2.07
C TYR A 220 13.77 10.35 3.11
N ARG A 221 12.85 9.50 3.55
CA ARG A 221 13.16 8.39 4.45
C ARG A 221 14.21 7.46 3.86
N SER A 222 14.06 7.10 2.59
CA SER A 222 14.95 6.13 1.93
C SER A 222 16.33 6.71 1.68
N LEU A 223 16.43 8.00 1.35
CA LEU A 223 17.69 8.71 1.25
C LEU A 223 18.48 8.63 2.55
N GLY A 224 17.84 8.96 3.68
CA GLY A 224 18.49 8.88 4.98
C GLY A 224 18.84 7.47 5.41
N LYS A 225 17.95 6.49 5.20
CA LYS A 225 18.25 5.08 5.50
C LYS A 225 19.44 4.58 4.69
N CYS A 226 19.47 4.85 3.39
CA CYS A 226 20.52 4.38 2.48
C CYS A 226 21.86 5.08 2.73
N LYS A 227 21.84 6.39 3.02
CA LYS A 227 23.01 7.13 3.49
C LYS A 227 23.63 6.46 4.72
N ASN A 228 22.76 6.05 5.65
CA ASN A 228 23.13 5.38 6.90
C ASN A 228 23.36 3.85 6.75
N GLY A 229 23.45 3.34 5.52
CA GLY A 229 23.89 1.97 5.23
C GLY A 229 22.79 0.94 5.03
N PHE A 230 21.51 1.34 5.05
CA PHE A 230 20.43 0.43 4.67
C PHE A 230 20.57 0.03 3.19
N PRO A 231 20.49 -1.27 2.85
CA PRO A 231 20.91 -1.74 1.54
C PRO A 231 19.90 -1.48 0.43
N PHE A 232 18.61 -1.28 0.73
CA PHE A 232 17.56 -1.19 -0.27
C PHE A 232 16.86 0.18 -0.29
N PHE A 233 16.77 0.82 -1.45
CA PHE A 233 16.06 2.10 -1.59
C PHE A 233 14.54 1.89 -1.66
N GLN A 234 13.84 2.08 -0.53
CA GLN A 234 12.40 1.80 -0.38
C GLN A 234 11.46 2.90 -0.91
N GLY A 235 12.01 4.01 -1.41
CA GLY A 235 11.26 5.11 -2.01
C GLY A 235 11.26 4.98 -3.53
N CYS A 236 10.52 5.86 -4.21
CA CYS A 236 10.49 5.84 -5.68
C CYS A 236 11.79 6.42 -6.28
N ASN A 237 12.80 5.56 -6.48
CA ASN A 237 14.08 5.94 -7.07
C ASN A 237 13.96 6.48 -8.51
N ILE A 238 12.97 6.02 -9.26
CA ILE A 238 12.70 6.47 -10.64
C ILE A 238 12.29 7.95 -10.65
N LEU A 239 11.38 8.36 -9.77
CA LEU A 239 10.96 9.76 -9.66
C LEU A 239 12.09 10.64 -9.11
N LEU A 240 12.91 10.13 -8.18
CA LEU A 240 14.11 10.84 -7.72
C LEU A 240 15.10 11.08 -8.87
N GLN A 241 15.34 10.07 -9.72
CA GLN A 241 16.20 10.20 -10.90
C GLN A 241 15.67 11.26 -11.86
N TRP A 242 14.38 11.14 -12.20
CA TRP A 242 13.70 12.10 -13.07
C TRP A 242 13.85 13.53 -12.53
N TRP A 243 13.55 13.74 -11.25
CA TRP A 243 13.63 15.05 -10.61
C TRP A 243 15.06 15.62 -10.64
N MET A 244 16.05 14.86 -10.18
CA MET A 244 17.43 15.38 -10.11
C MET A 244 17.97 15.67 -11.51
N SER A 245 17.77 14.77 -12.46
CA SER A 245 18.25 14.99 -13.84
C SER A 245 17.58 16.18 -14.52
N LYS A 246 16.33 16.53 -14.16
CA LYS A 246 15.67 17.74 -14.64
C LYS A 246 16.35 19.01 -14.14
N HIS A 247 16.81 19.05 -12.89
CA HIS A 247 17.58 20.19 -12.37
C HIS A 247 19.01 20.27 -12.92
N LEU A 248 19.60 19.13 -13.32
CA LEU A 248 20.95 19.08 -13.92
C LEU A 248 20.97 19.36 -15.43
N VAL A 249 19.82 19.55 -16.06
CA VAL A 249 19.70 19.85 -17.49
C VAL A 249 19.19 21.26 -17.68
N LYS A 250 20.07 22.17 -18.11
CA LYS A 250 19.66 23.52 -18.53
C LYS A 250 18.83 23.44 -19.81
N THR A 251 17.70 24.14 -19.78
CA THR A 251 16.81 24.26 -20.93
C THR A 251 16.88 25.68 -21.47
N TYR A 252 17.43 25.82 -22.68
CA TYR A 252 17.40 27.10 -23.38
C TYR A 252 16.04 27.27 -24.06
N GLU A 253 15.35 28.39 -23.81
CA GLU A 253 14.15 28.77 -24.56
C GLU A 253 14.50 28.86 -26.05
N THR A 254 14.24 27.81 -26.82
CA THR A 254 14.24 27.93 -28.27
C THR A 254 12.86 28.43 -28.66
N GLN A 255 12.81 29.51 -29.46
CA GLN A 255 11.56 30.07 -30.01
C GLN A 255 10.63 29.02 -30.65
N LYS A 256 11.16 27.85 -31.04
CA LYS A 256 10.40 26.68 -31.52
C LYS A 256 9.43 26.07 -30.50
N GLN A 257 9.67 26.19 -29.19
CA GLN A 257 8.73 25.69 -28.17
C GLN A 257 7.47 26.56 -28.00
N LYS A 258 7.47 27.82 -28.47
CA LYS A 258 6.28 28.68 -28.47
C LYS A 258 5.25 28.29 -29.54
N LEU A 259 5.63 27.46 -30.51
CA LEU A 259 4.81 27.08 -31.67
C LEU A 259 4.21 25.66 -31.59
N ALA A 260 4.60 24.86 -30.60
CA ALA A 260 3.99 23.55 -30.38
C ALA A 260 2.79 23.68 -29.43
N GLU A 261 1.64 23.17 -29.87
CA GLU A 261 0.40 23.07 -29.09
C GLU A 261 0.62 22.56 -27.65
N PRO A 262 -0.27 22.91 -26.70
CA PRO A 262 -0.10 22.54 -25.29
C PRO A 262 0.02 21.02 -25.12
N GLN A 263 1.12 20.64 -24.45
CA GLN A 263 1.49 19.33 -23.89
C GLN A 263 0.31 18.35 -23.71
N LYS A 264 0.02 17.55 -24.74
CA LYS A 264 -0.89 16.38 -24.63
C LYS A 264 -0.18 15.12 -24.13
N GLU A 265 1.14 15.14 -24.07
CA GLU A 265 1.99 13.98 -23.78
C GLU A 265 2.56 14.04 -22.35
N SER A 266 2.69 12.88 -21.72
CA SER A 266 3.15 12.72 -20.34
C SER A 266 4.57 13.28 -20.14
N ARG A 267 4.79 14.03 -19.06
CA ARG A 267 6.11 14.56 -18.67
C ARG A 267 7.16 13.46 -18.46
N LEU A 268 6.69 12.29 -18.03
CA LEU A 268 7.51 11.11 -17.84
C LEU A 268 7.79 10.41 -19.17
N ASP A 269 6.83 10.34 -20.09
CA ASP A 269 7.06 9.72 -21.41
C ASP A 269 8.08 10.51 -22.24
N HIS A 270 8.08 11.85 -22.13
CA HIS A 270 9.06 12.72 -22.77
C HIS A 270 10.44 12.76 -22.10
N TYR A 271 10.62 12.07 -20.98
CA TYR A 271 11.84 12.17 -20.19
C TYR A 271 13.10 11.75 -20.97
N GLU A 272 13.08 10.59 -21.64
CA GLU A 272 14.25 10.11 -22.40
C GLU A 272 14.60 11.02 -23.58
N PHE A 273 13.57 11.52 -24.28
CA PHE A 273 13.72 12.48 -25.37
C PHE A 273 14.36 13.79 -24.87
N HIS A 274 13.88 14.30 -23.73
CA HIS A 274 14.41 15.51 -23.11
C HIS A 274 15.89 15.39 -22.75
N LEU A 275 16.31 14.25 -22.17
CA LEU A 275 17.72 14.00 -21.86
C LEU A 275 18.59 13.94 -23.13
N SER A 276 18.08 13.28 -24.16
CA SER A 276 18.78 13.11 -25.43
C SER A 276 18.94 14.44 -26.18
N ASN A 277 17.88 15.24 -26.24
CA ASN A 277 17.91 16.55 -26.90
C ASN A 277 18.91 17.51 -26.24
N ASN A 278 19.08 17.41 -24.92
CA ASN A 278 20.04 18.23 -24.16
C ASN A 278 21.40 17.56 -23.97
N ARG A 279 21.67 16.44 -24.68
CA ARG A 279 22.95 15.70 -24.63
C ARG A 279 23.40 15.35 -23.20
N PHE A 280 22.45 15.02 -22.34
CA PHE A 280 22.76 14.67 -20.95
C PHE A 280 23.64 13.42 -20.89
N LYS A 281 24.81 13.53 -20.26
CA LYS A 281 25.79 12.45 -20.20
C LYS A 281 25.44 11.47 -19.09
N ILE A 282 25.12 10.24 -19.47
CA ILE A 282 24.89 9.14 -18.52
C ILE A 282 26.23 8.48 -18.20
N HIS A 283 26.57 8.40 -16.92
CA HIS A 283 27.79 7.75 -16.46
C HIS A 283 27.52 6.33 -15.93
N ASN A 284 28.48 5.43 -16.13
CA ASN A 284 28.35 4.01 -15.76
C ASN A 284 29.10 3.63 -14.47
N THR A 285 29.94 4.52 -13.95
CA THR A 285 30.77 4.28 -12.75
C THR A 285 30.38 5.20 -11.60
N ARG A 286 30.68 4.78 -10.36
CA ARG A 286 30.38 5.56 -9.15
C ARG A 286 31.22 6.81 -9.09
N GLU A 287 32.50 6.70 -9.45
CA GLU A 287 33.50 7.77 -9.40
C GLU A 287 33.12 8.90 -10.35
N SER A 288 32.59 8.54 -11.53
CA SER A 288 32.13 9.52 -12.51
C SER A 288 30.93 10.31 -12.00
N TRP A 289 29.92 9.63 -11.43
CA TRP A 289 28.77 10.33 -10.82
C TRP A 289 29.17 11.13 -9.59
N ALA A 290 30.07 10.61 -8.76
CA ALA A 290 30.56 11.33 -7.58
C ALA A 290 31.24 12.63 -7.97
N LYS A 291 32.05 12.60 -9.04
CA LYS A 291 32.65 13.81 -9.61
C LYS A 291 31.58 14.79 -10.11
N VAL A 292 30.59 14.32 -10.88
CA VAL A 292 29.50 15.18 -11.35
C VAL A 292 28.83 15.90 -10.19
N PHE A 293 28.39 15.15 -9.16
CA PHE A 293 27.68 15.75 -8.02
C PHE A 293 28.56 16.66 -7.16
N HIS A 294 29.84 16.32 -6.99
CA HIS A 294 30.77 17.13 -6.21
C HIS A 294 31.09 18.47 -6.90
N ASP A 295 31.11 18.49 -8.23
CA ASP A 295 31.47 19.66 -9.02
C ASP A 295 30.26 20.57 -9.35
N ILE A 296 29.04 20.25 -8.87
CA ILE A 296 27.84 21.07 -9.11
C ILE A 296 28.02 22.47 -8.53
N LYS A 297 27.74 23.48 -9.35
CA LYS A 297 27.66 24.88 -8.93
C LYS A 297 26.28 25.46 -9.21
N GLU A 298 26.02 26.66 -8.68
CA GLU A 298 24.74 27.32 -8.88
C GLU A 298 24.43 27.58 -10.35
N GLU A 299 25.46 27.93 -11.13
CA GLU A 299 25.35 28.15 -12.56
C GLU A 299 25.10 26.86 -13.34
N ASP A 300 25.19 25.67 -12.76
CA ASP A 300 24.87 24.42 -13.45
C ASP A 300 23.41 24.00 -13.26
N VAL A 301 22.73 24.58 -12.26
CA VAL A 301 21.39 24.17 -11.84
C VAL A 301 20.32 24.93 -12.60
N GLN A 302 19.38 24.18 -13.18
CA GLN A 302 18.07 24.69 -13.58
C GLN A 302 17.21 24.79 -12.33
N TRP A 303 17.10 25.98 -11.71
CA TRP A 303 16.41 26.13 -10.43
C TRP A 303 14.93 25.75 -10.52
N MET A 304 14.19 26.35 -11.45
CA MET A 304 12.76 26.10 -11.62
C MET A 304 12.49 25.32 -12.91
N PHE A 305 11.57 24.35 -12.89
CA PHE A 305 11.12 23.68 -14.11
C PHE A 305 10.36 24.65 -15.02
N GLN A 306 10.62 24.60 -16.33
CA GLN A 306 9.96 25.44 -17.32
C GLN A 306 8.43 25.23 -17.35
N ASP A 307 8.01 24.01 -17.07
CA ASP A 307 6.62 23.54 -17.08
C ASP A 307 6.04 23.35 -15.67
N PHE A 308 6.60 24.04 -14.67
CA PHE A 308 6.06 24.10 -13.31
C PHE A 308 4.73 24.85 -13.29
N MET A 309 3.70 24.26 -12.67
CA MET A 309 2.31 24.75 -12.75
C MET A 309 1.71 25.10 -11.38
N SER A 310 2.35 24.71 -10.29
CA SER A 310 1.81 24.87 -8.94
C SER A 310 1.83 26.32 -8.47
N GLU A 311 0.64 26.92 -8.35
CA GLU A 311 0.50 28.30 -7.87
C GLU A 311 0.41 28.39 -6.33
N LYS A 312 -0.22 27.39 -5.69
CA LYS A 312 -0.47 27.37 -4.25
C LYS A 312 0.53 26.45 -3.56
N ILE A 313 1.66 27.04 -3.17
CA ILE A 313 2.77 26.34 -2.52
C ILE A 313 2.60 26.45 -1.01
N ALA A 314 2.51 25.32 -0.31
CA ALA A 314 2.42 25.32 1.14
C ALA A 314 3.81 25.52 1.73
N ILE A 315 4.05 26.61 2.48
CA ILE A 315 5.39 26.97 2.94
C ILE A 315 5.68 26.56 4.38
N GLN A 316 4.66 26.51 5.23
CA GLN A 316 4.76 26.11 6.64
C GLN A 316 3.44 25.54 7.15
N GLY A 317 3.50 24.79 8.25
CA GLY A 317 2.33 24.31 8.97
C GLY A 317 1.56 25.44 9.68
N ALA A 318 0.54 25.05 10.43
CA ALA A 318 -0.26 25.95 11.25
C ALA A 318 0.56 26.59 12.39
N LYS A 319 1.44 25.79 13.00
CA LYS A 319 2.31 26.20 14.11
C LYS A 319 3.77 25.87 13.83
N CYS A 320 4.02 24.80 13.09
CA CYS A 320 5.38 24.40 12.74
C CYS A 320 5.92 25.26 11.58
N PRO A 321 7.21 25.68 11.61
CA PRO A 321 7.86 26.40 10.52
C PRO A 321 8.17 25.53 9.29
N PHE A 322 7.57 24.34 9.23
CA PHE A 322 7.70 23.33 8.20
C PHE A 322 6.40 22.51 8.16
N LEU A 323 6.23 21.69 7.12
CA LEU A 323 5.13 20.74 6.99
C LEU A 323 5.59 19.34 7.42
N ILE A 324 4.64 18.48 7.77
CA ILE A 324 4.91 17.12 8.23
C ILE A 324 4.36 16.14 7.20
N LEU A 325 5.22 15.33 6.56
CA LEU A 325 4.82 14.37 5.53
C LEU A 325 4.70 12.96 6.11
N PRO A 326 3.49 12.38 6.19
CA PRO A 326 3.28 10.98 6.54
C PRO A 326 3.46 10.10 5.29
N GLY A 327 4.55 9.33 5.26
CA GLY A 327 4.81 8.31 4.25
C GLY A 327 4.17 6.97 4.59
N ILE A 328 4.42 5.94 3.79
CA ILE A 328 3.95 4.57 4.04
C ILE A 328 4.64 3.96 5.26
N ARG A 329 5.92 4.30 5.48
CA ARG A 329 6.76 3.66 6.50
C ARG A 329 7.22 4.57 7.63
N GLY A 330 7.04 5.86 7.49
CA GLY A 330 7.48 6.83 8.50
C GLY A 330 7.07 8.25 8.17
N VAL A 331 7.38 9.15 9.08
CA VAL A 331 7.11 10.58 8.95
C VAL A 331 8.41 11.32 8.69
N ARG A 332 8.39 12.28 7.76
CA ARG A 332 9.52 13.17 7.51
C ARG A 332 9.07 14.64 7.46
N PRO A 333 9.87 15.58 7.96
CA PRO A 333 9.60 17.01 7.86
C PRO A 333 9.85 17.49 6.43
N TYR A 334 9.14 18.54 6.02
CA TYR A 334 9.27 19.18 4.71
C TYR A 334 9.35 20.69 4.90
N ASN A 335 10.52 21.27 4.63
CA ASN A 335 10.76 22.70 4.77
C ASN A 335 11.02 23.37 3.40
N PRO A 336 9.96 23.70 2.64
CA PRO A 336 10.09 24.33 1.34
C PRO A 336 10.74 25.73 1.37
N SER A 337 10.81 26.40 2.53
CA SER A 337 11.53 27.69 2.65
C SER A 337 13.04 27.55 2.37
N ARG A 338 13.61 26.34 2.42
CA ARG A 338 15.00 26.05 2.05
C ARG A 338 15.28 26.10 0.55
N VAL A 339 14.25 25.97 -0.29
CA VAL A 339 14.41 25.76 -1.74
C VAL A 339 13.52 26.68 -2.57
N MET A 340 13.36 27.92 -2.13
CA MET A 340 12.50 28.92 -2.75
C MET A 340 12.83 29.16 -4.24
N ARG A 341 14.10 29.00 -4.61
CA ARG A 341 14.57 29.11 -6.01
C ARG A 341 13.92 28.07 -6.92
N GLN A 342 13.59 26.88 -6.40
CA GLN A 342 12.88 25.85 -7.17
C GLN A 342 11.46 26.27 -7.56
N PHE A 343 10.89 27.21 -6.81
CA PHE A 343 9.60 27.85 -7.09
C PHE A 343 9.74 29.16 -7.87
N GLY A 344 10.93 29.50 -8.34
CA GLY A 344 11.24 30.77 -9.00
C GLY A 344 11.07 31.98 -8.09
N ARG A 345 11.34 31.81 -6.80
CA ARG A 345 11.32 32.87 -5.79
C ARG A 345 12.73 33.16 -5.28
N ARG A 346 12.95 34.40 -4.85
CA ARG A 346 14.22 34.78 -4.23
C ARG A 346 14.41 33.93 -2.96
N GLN A 347 15.58 33.33 -2.80
CA GLN A 347 15.88 32.54 -1.62
C GLN A 347 15.90 33.40 -0.37
N ILE A 348 15.08 33.05 0.61
CA ILE A 348 15.02 33.67 1.93
C ILE A 348 15.86 32.88 2.93
N LEU A 349 16.03 33.44 4.13
CA LEU A 349 16.54 32.66 5.26
C LEU A 349 15.52 31.58 5.62
N PRO A 350 15.93 30.29 5.67
CA PRO A 350 14.99 29.22 5.97
C PRO A 350 14.40 29.37 7.37
N PHE A 351 13.12 29.00 7.49
CA PHE A 351 12.46 29.01 8.77
C PHE A 351 13.10 27.97 9.70
N LYS A 352 13.42 28.40 10.92
CA LYS A 352 14.07 27.57 11.94
C LYS A 352 13.01 26.91 12.82
N GLY A 353 13.13 25.61 13.01
CA GLY A 353 12.35 24.85 13.98
C GLY A 353 12.95 23.48 14.23
N ASP A 354 12.65 22.91 15.39
CA ASP A 354 13.06 21.55 15.73
C ASP A 354 12.20 20.54 14.96
N THR A 355 12.85 19.80 14.06
CA THR A 355 12.24 18.79 13.21
C THR A 355 12.33 17.38 13.80
N SER A 356 13.14 17.17 14.85
CA SER A 356 13.52 15.85 15.37
C SER A 356 12.31 14.99 15.76
N ARG A 357 11.27 15.63 16.33
CA ARG A 357 10.01 14.99 16.71
C ARG A 357 9.27 14.31 15.55
N TYR A 358 9.50 14.75 14.31
CA TYR A 358 8.81 14.25 13.12
C TYR A 358 9.74 13.48 12.18
N VAL A 359 10.81 12.89 12.71
CA VAL A 359 11.72 11.99 11.98
C VAL A 359 11.67 10.61 12.65
N PHE A 360 10.72 9.78 12.24
CA PHE A 360 10.60 8.40 12.78
C PHE A 360 9.96 7.45 11.77
N ASP A 361 10.16 6.14 11.99
CA ASP A 361 9.52 5.06 11.25
C ASP A 361 8.38 4.46 12.09
N TYR A 362 7.35 3.90 11.46
CA TYR A 362 6.19 3.36 12.19
C TYR A 362 6.50 2.06 12.93
N ASN A 363 7.54 1.31 12.54
CA ASN A 363 7.99 0.07 13.21
C ASN A 363 6.83 -0.91 13.51
N GLY A 364 5.90 -1.08 12.57
CA GLY A 364 4.75 -1.99 12.72
C GLY A 364 3.51 -1.38 13.38
N CYS A 365 3.54 -0.14 13.85
CA CYS A 365 2.37 0.55 14.42
C CYS A 365 1.27 0.74 13.39
N ASP A 366 0.10 0.15 13.59
CA ASP A 366 -1.02 0.25 12.63
C ASP A 366 -1.47 1.69 12.37
N LYS A 367 -1.51 2.52 13.43
CA LYS A 367 -1.91 3.93 13.37
C LYS A 367 -0.72 4.87 13.25
N ILE A 368 -0.89 5.94 12.48
CA ILE A 368 0.13 6.99 12.35
C ILE A 368 0.28 7.75 13.67
N PRO A 369 1.46 7.75 14.32
CA PRO A 369 1.71 8.58 15.50
C PRO A 369 1.54 10.06 15.19
N HIS A 370 1.06 10.84 16.16
CA HIS A 370 0.79 12.28 16.01
C HIS A 370 -0.22 12.64 14.90
N ALA A 371 -1.06 11.70 14.46
CA ALA A 371 -2.08 11.90 13.41
C ALA A 371 -2.90 13.19 13.57
N LYS A 372 -3.37 13.49 14.79
CA LYS A 372 -4.15 14.70 15.09
C LYS A 372 -3.33 15.97 14.84
N ASP A 373 -2.10 16.00 15.33
CA ASP A 373 -1.19 17.15 15.19
C ASP A 373 -0.87 17.37 13.71
N ILE A 374 -0.51 16.31 12.98
CA ILE A 374 -0.23 16.36 11.53
C ILE A 374 -1.43 16.92 10.76
N CYS A 375 -2.64 16.43 11.01
CA CYS A 375 -3.85 16.93 10.37
C CYS A 375 -4.13 18.40 10.69
N GLN A 376 -3.87 18.85 11.92
CA GLN A 376 -4.03 20.25 12.32
C GLN A 376 -3.02 21.16 11.63
N GLU A 377 -1.75 20.75 11.57
CA GLU A 377 -0.68 21.48 10.90
C GLU A 377 -1.00 21.69 9.40
N TRP A 378 -1.49 20.65 8.72
CA TRP A 378 -1.90 20.76 7.33
C TRP A 378 -3.15 21.63 7.16
N SER A 379 -4.14 21.47 8.04
CA SER A 379 -5.40 22.21 7.97
C SER A 379 -5.21 23.72 8.12
N GLY A 380 -4.28 24.13 8.98
CA GLY A 380 -3.97 25.54 9.21
C GLY A 380 -2.73 26.04 8.46
N ARG A 381 -2.22 25.28 7.47
CA ARG A 381 -0.99 25.63 6.75
C ARG A 381 -1.05 27.03 6.14
N VAL A 382 0.12 27.64 6.04
CA VAL A 382 0.27 28.92 5.34
C VAL A 382 0.84 28.64 3.96
N ASN A 383 0.15 29.16 2.95
CA ASN A 383 0.66 29.14 1.58
C ASN A 383 1.54 30.36 1.34
N LEU A 384 2.51 30.18 0.46
CA LEU A 384 3.38 31.24 -0.02
C LEU A 384 2.58 32.39 -0.63
N LYS A 385 2.88 33.62 -0.21
CA LYS A 385 2.23 34.84 -0.72
C LYS A 385 3.12 35.66 -1.65
N GLU A 386 4.42 35.34 -1.71
CA GLU A 386 5.38 36.09 -2.50
C GLU A 386 5.14 35.91 -4.00
N SER A 387 5.27 37.00 -4.76
CA SER A 387 5.25 36.98 -6.21
C SER A 387 6.48 36.30 -6.78
N MET A 388 6.37 35.75 -7.99
CA MET A 388 7.51 35.24 -8.75
C MET A 388 8.61 36.30 -8.84
N ALA A 389 9.88 35.89 -8.83
CA ALA A 389 10.98 36.80 -9.17
C ALA A 389 10.87 37.24 -10.64
N GLU A 390 11.39 38.44 -10.97
CA GLU A 390 11.41 38.97 -12.35
C GLU A 390 12.08 37.98 -13.32
N ASN A 391 13.26 37.46 -12.94
CA ASN A 391 13.87 36.31 -13.59
C ASN A 391 13.62 35.05 -12.76
N ARG A 392 12.50 34.37 -13.01
CA ARG A 392 12.08 33.17 -12.26
C ARG A 392 13.03 31.97 -12.39
N TYR A 393 13.83 31.88 -13.45
CA TYR A 393 14.73 30.74 -13.66
C TYR A 393 16.10 30.92 -13.00
N GLU A 394 16.47 32.16 -12.71
CA GLU A 394 17.69 32.55 -12.00
C GLU A 394 17.34 33.35 -10.75
N ALA A 395 16.27 32.92 -10.06
CA ALA A 395 15.86 33.57 -8.84
C ALA A 395 17.04 33.57 -7.85
N GLY A 396 17.53 34.76 -7.51
CA GLY A 396 18.70 34.94 -6.64
C GLY A 396 18.38 34.64 -5.18
N TYR A 397 19.13 35.24 -4.27
CA TYR A 397 18.98 35.06 -2.83
C TYR A 397 19.07 36.40 -2.09
N VAL A 398 18.59 36.45 -0.85
CA VAL A 398 18.84 37.59 0.06
C VAL A 398 20.29 37.61 0.51
N ASP A 399 20.84 38.78 0.79
CA ASP A 399 22.28 38.98 0.99
C ASP A 399 22.82 38.20 2.20
N GLU A 400 21.99 37.98 3.21
CA GLU A 400 22.30 37.24 4.42
C GLU A 400 22.32 35.72 4.20
N TYR A 401 21.67 35.22 3.16
CA TYR A 401 21.48 33.78 2.93
C TYR A 401 22.80 33.04 2.79
N LYS A 402 23.75 33.57 2.00
CA LYS A 402 25.05 32.93 1.78
C LYS A 402 25.88 32.82 3.05
N LYS A 403 25.90 33.88 3.86
CA LYS A 403 26.57 33.86 5.17
C LYS A 403 25.92 32.86 6.11
N TRP A 404 24.59 32.82 6.13
CA TRP A 404 23.85 31.83 6.91
C TRP A 404 24.16 30.39 6.46
N LEU A 405 24.17 30.12 5.16
CA LEU A 405 24.45 28.80 4.60
C LEU A 405 25.87 28.34 4.94
N GLN A 406 26.86 29.22 4.80
CA GLN A 406 28.25 28.91 5.17
C GLN A 406 28.42 28.57 6.65
N ASN A 407 27.65 29.22 7.54
CA ASN A 407 27.63 28.88 8.96
C ASN A 407 26.92 27.54 9.20
N ASP A 408 25.76 27.33 8.58
CA ASP A 408 25.01 26.06 8.68
C ASP A 408 25.82 24.86 8.15
N LEU A 409 26.69 25.08 7.15
CA LEU A 409 27.62 24.09 6.63
C LEU A 409 28.76 23.76 7.60
N ARG A 410 29.24 24.72 8.39
CA ARG A 410 30.32 24.51 9.39
C ARG A 410 29.87 23.64 10.55
N ASP A 411 28.59 23.72 10.92
CA ASP A 411 28.02 22.90 11.99
C ASP A 411 27.82 21.44 11.56
N THR A 412 27.71 21.16 10.25
CA THR A 412 27.77 19.82 9.64
C THR A 412 29.21 19.42 9.32
N LEU A 413 30.01 19.05 10.33
CA LEU A 413 31.40 18.58 10.12
C LEU A 413 31.44 17.21 9.44
N ASP A 414 31.44 17.20 8.09
CA ASP A 414 32.52 16.68 7.23
C ASP A 414 32.20 17.03 5.75
N PRO A 415 32.92 17.98 5.12
CA PRO A 415 32.67 18.42 3.74
C PRO A 415 33.10 17.38 2.69
N THR A 416 33.66 16.24 3.11
CA THR A 416 34.12 15.20 2.19
C THR A 416 32.99 14.19 1.92
N PRO A 417 32.65 13.89 0.65
CA PRO A 417 31.90 12.67 0.37
C PRO A 417 32.76 11.52 0.92
N ARG A 418 32.23 10.70 1.85
CA ARG A 418 32.87 9.44 2.28
C ARG A 418 33.04 8.54 1.06
N THR A 419 34.10 8.78 0.29
CA THR A 419 34.48 8.07 -0.93
C THR A 419 35.09 6.72 -0.60
N GLY A 420 35.36 6.44 0.68
CA GLY A 420 35.62 5.11 1.21
C GLY A 420 34.72 4.82 2.40
N ARG A 421 34.00 3.68 2.38
CA ARG A 421 33.49 3.07 3.60
C ARG A 421 34.72 2.76 4.48
N GLN A 422 34.90 3.40 5.64
CA GLN A 422 35.68 2.73 6.68
C GLN A 422 34.84 1.54 7.16
N ILE A 423 35.37 0.34 6.90
CA ILE A 423 34.69 -0.94 7.02
C ILE A 423 34.19 -1.20 8.45
N GLU A 424 34.82 -0.59 9.45
CA GLU A 424 34.50 -0.78 10.87
C GLU A 424 33.15 -0.15 11.28
N ASP A 425 32.85 1.05 10.80
CA ASP A 425 31.63 1.80 11.16
C ASP A 425 30.37 1.19 10.50
N VAL A 426 30.52 0.65 9.29
CA VAL A 426 29.46 -0.12 8.60
C VAL A 426 29.28 -1.49 9.26
N GLN A 427 30.35 -2.13 9.74
CA GLN A 427 30.26 -3.46 10.35
C GLN A 427 29.59 -3.43 11.71
N VAL A 428 29.89 -2.45 12.56
CA VAL A 428 29.21 -2.26 13.85
C VAL A 428 27.73 -1.93 13.64
N ARG A 429 27.41 -1.06 12.67
CA ARG A 429 26.00 -0.70 12.38
C ARG A 429 25.22 -1.82 11.71
N LEU A 430 25.83 -2.58 10.79
CA LEU A 430 25.24 -3.79 10.21
C LEU A 430 25.08 -4.90 11.25
N GLN A 431 25.96 -4.99 12.25
CA GLN A 431 25.78 -5.91 13.38
C GLN A 431 24.60 -5.49 14.25
N ILE A 432 24.42 -4.21 14.54
CA ILE A 432 23.25 -3.70 15.27
C ILE A 432 21.97 -3.93 14.47
N GLN A 433 21.99 -3.66 13.16
CA GLN A 433 20.82 -3.91 12.30
C GLN A 433 20.53 -5.39 12.07
N ALA A 434 21.57 -6.22 11.88
CA ALA A 434 21.41 -7.66 11.78
C ALA A 434 20.90 -8.23 13.11
N TYR A 435 21.33 -7.68 14.25
CA TYR A 435 20.80 -8.05 15.55
C TYR A 435 19.31 -7.69 15.68
N HIS A 436 18.90 -6.50 15.27
CA HIS A 436 17.47 -6.13 15.26
C HIS A 436 16.66 -6.96 14.28
N PHE A 437 17.20 -7.24 13.09
CA PHE A 437 16.54 -8.08 12.09
C PHE A 437 16.43 -9.54 12.55
N GLN A 438 17.47 -10.07 13.22
CA GLN A 438 17.47 -11.39 13.82
C GLN A 438 16.44 -11.47 14.95
N GLN A 439 16.38 -10.46 15.84
CA GLN A 439 15.35 -10.42 16.88
C GLN A 439 13.94 -10.39 16.29
N GLU A 440 13.74 -9.64 15.20
CA GLU A 440 12.44 -9.58 14.55
C GLU A 440 12.09 -10.89 13.83
N TRP A 441 13.09 -11.54 13.22
CA TRP A 441 12.96 -12.86 12.62
C TRP A 441 12.60 -13.92 13.67
N ASP A 442 13.35 -13.98 14.77
CA ASP A 442 13.12 -14.91 15.87
C ASP A 442 11.73 -14.71 16.50
N ARG A 443 11.29 -13.45 16.65
CA ARG A 443 9.93 -13.13 17.11
C ARG A 443 8.86 -13.62 16.13
N ARG A 444 9.07 -13.45 14.83
CA ARG A 444 8.13 -13.91 13.78
C ARG A 444 8.09 -15.43 13.70
N GLU A 445 9.23 -16.10 13.86
CA GLU A 445 9.33 -17.55 13.91
C GLU A 445 8.58 -18.11 15.13
N GLN A 446 8.75 -17.49 16.31
CA GLN A 446 7.97 -17.86 17.50
C GLN A 446 6.46 -17.62 17.34
N GLU A 447 6.07 -16.53 16.66
CA GLU A 447 4.66 -16.27 16.31
C GLU A 447 4.12 -17.31 15.33
N PHE A 448 4.91 -17.72 14.34
CA PHE A 448 4.55 -18.76 13.39
C PHE A 448 4.35 -20.11 14.10
N GLN A 449 5.32 -20.55 14.90
CA GLN A 449 5.24 -21.81 15.65
C GLN A 449 4.06 -21.83 16.64
N ARG A 450 3.79 -20.70 17.31
CA ARG A 450 2.63 -20.58 18.20
C ARG A 450 1.31 -20.69 17.44
N LYS A 451 1.19 -20.05 16.28
CA LYS A 451 0.00 -20.17 15.43
C LYS A 451 -0.17 -21.56 14.85
N GLU A 452 0.92 -22.23 14.50
CA GLU A 452 0.92 -23.62 14.06
C GLU A 452 0.43 -24.55 15.18
N GLN A 453 0.93 -24.40 16.41
CA GLN A 453 0.43 -25.15 17.56
C GLN A 453 -1.05 -24.85 17.88
N GLU A 454 -1.48 -23.60 17.74
CA GLU A 454 -2.89 -23.24 17.91
C GLU A 454 -3.76 -23.88 16.83
N TYR A 455 -3.29 -23.92 15.59
CA TYR A 455 -3.97 -24.60 14.49
C TYR A 455 -4.09 -26.10 14.74
N LEU A 456 -3.01 -26.78 15.12
CA LEU A 456 -3.05 -28.22 15.45
C LEU A 456 -4.02 -28.51 16.61
N ARG A 457 -4.07 -27.63 17.62
CA ARG A 457 -5.00 -27.78 18.74
C ARG A 457 -6.46 -27.63 18.30
N ARG A 458 -6.75 -26.63 17.46
CA ARG A 458 -8.09 -26.43 16.89
C ARG A 458 -8.52 -27.59 16.00
N GLU A 459 -7.59 -28.17 15.25
CA GLU A 459 -7.84 -29.36 14.45
C GLU A 459 -8.17 -30.56 15.35
N GLN A 460 -7.40 -30.80 16.41
CA GLN A 460 -7.71 -31.86 17.40
C GLN A 460 -9.06 -31.66 18.07
N GLU A 461 -9.40 -30.43 18.46
CA GLU A 461 -10.72 -30.10 19.03
C GLU A 461 -11.84 -30.32 18.02
N PHE A 462 -11.61 -30.02 16.73
CA PHE A 462 -12.58 -30.27 15.67
C PHE A 462 -12.82 -31.78 15.50
N GLN A 463 -11.75 -32.57 15.37
CA GLN A 463 -11.81 -34.03 15.25
C GLN A 463 -12.50 -34.67 16.47
N HIS A 464 -12.23 -34.14 17.68
CA HIS A 464 -12.89 -34.62 18.89
C HIS A 464 -14.39 -34.32 18.90
N ARG A 465 -14.79 -33.09 18.55
CA ARG A 465 -16.21 -32.73 18.43
C ARG A 465 -16.92 -33.56 17.36
N GLU A 466 -16.25 -33.85 16.25
CA GLU A 466 -16.80 -34.71 15.20
C GLU A 466 -17.01 -36.14 15.71
N TYR A 467 -16.03 -36.71 16.41
CA TYR A 467 -16.15 -38.02 17.04
C TYR A 467 -17.29 -38.08 18.08
N GLU A 468 -17.41 -37.08 18.95
CA GLU A 468 -18.50 -37.00 19.93
C GLU A 468 -19.86 -36.89 19.24
N SER A 469 -19.96 -36.09 18.17
CA SER A 469 -21.17 -35.96 17.36
C SER A 469 -21.56 -37.29 16.71
N GLN A 470 -20.60 -38.00 16.11
CA GLN A 470 -20.83 -39.33 15.53
C GLN A 470 -21.28 -40.35 16.59
N ARG A 471 -20.69 -40.31 17.79
CA ARG A 471 -21.09 -41.18 18.91
C ARG A 471 -22.50 -40.87 19.39
N ALA A 472 -22.87 -39.59 19.51
CA ALA A 472 -24.21 -39.17 19.88
C ALA A 472 -25.25 -39.59 18.82
N LEU A 473 -24.91 -39.47 17.54
CA LEU A 473 -25.75 -39.91 16.43
C LEU A 473 -25.96 -41.44 16.47
N ALA A 474 -24.89 -42.22 16.71
CA ALA A 474 -24.99 -43.67 16.84
C ALA A 474 -25.89 -44.09 18.01
N PHE A 475 -25.77 -43.42 19.16
CA PHE A 475 -26.64 -43.66 20.32
C PHE A 475 -28.10 -43.33 20.01
N ALA A 476 -28.38 -42.16 19.43
CA ALA A 476 -29.74 -41.77 19.04
C ALA A 476 -30.35 -42.73 18.00
N THR A 477 -29.53 -43.23 17.07
CA THR A 477 -29.96 -44.22 16.07
C THR A 477 -30.35 -45.55 16.72
N GLN A 478 -29.58 -46.01 17.71
CA GLN A 478 -29.87 -47.23 18.46
C GLN A 478 -31.16 -47.10 19.27
N GLU A 479 -31.33 -46.00 20.01
CA GLU A 479 -32.57 -45.73 20.76
C GLU A 479 -33.80 -45.70 19.85
N LEU A 480 -33.67 -45.12 18.65
CA LEU A 480 -34.75 -45.12 17.65
C LEU A 480 -35.08 -46.53 17.16
N ALA A 481 -34.07 -47.38 16.95
CA ALA A 481 -34.25 -48.78 16.55
C ALA A 481 -34.93 -49.62 17.66
N ASP A 482 -34.56 -49.38 18.93
CA ASP A 482 -35.15 -50.05 20.08
C ASP A 482 -36.61 -49.61 20.32
N ALA A 483 -36.89 -48.32 20.16
CA ALA A 483 -38.25 -47.77 20.19
C ALA A 483 -39.11 -48.35 19.05
N GLY A 484 -38.56 -48.42 17.83
CA GLY A 484 -39.22 -49.07 16.69
C GLY A 484 -39.54 -50.54 16.95
N SER A 485 -38.62 -51.28 17.58
CA SER A 485 -38.84 -52.68 17.98
C SER A 485 -39.94 -52.81 19.05
N CYS A 486 -40.02 -51.89 20.00
CA CYS A 486 -41.08 -51.85 21.00
C CYS A 486 -42.45 -51.59 20.38
N LEU A 487 -42.54 -50.66 19.43
CA LEU A 487 -43.78 -50.37 18.70
C LEU A 487 -44.28 -51.58 17.91
N ILE A 488 -43.38 -52.31 17.23
CA ILE A 488 -43.73 -53.55 16.52
C ILE A 488 -44.27 -54.61 17.50
N ARG A 489 -43.66 -54.77 18.67
CA ARG A 489 -44.14 -55.71 19.71
C ARG A 489 -45.51 -55.31 20.26
N LEU A 490 -45.77 -54.01 20.44
CA LEU A 490 -47.07 -53.51 20.88
C LEU A 490 -48.17 -53.75 19.84
N ASP A 491 -47.88 -53.53 18.55
CA ASP A 491 -48.81 -53.84 17.45
C ASP A 491 -49.20 -55.32 17.43
N LEU A 492 -48.21 -56.22 17.56
CA LEU A 492 -48.45 -57.67 17.65
C LEU A 492 -49.28 -58.07 18.89
N ASN A 493 -49.07 -57.40 20.03
CA ASN A 493 -49.86 -57.66 21.23
C ASN A 493 -51.32 -57.19 21.07
N LEU A 494 -51.53 -56.03 20.46
CA LEU A 494 -52.86 -55.52 20.15
C LEU A 494 -53.58 -56.41 19.12
N ASP A 495 -52.86 -56.98 18.15
CA ASP A 495 -53.39 -57.99 17.24
C ASP A 495 -53.92 -59.22 18.01
N ASP A 496 -53.15 -59.74 18.97
CA ASP A 496 -53.53 -60.89 19.80
C ASP A 496 -54.74 -60.59 20.72
N GLN A 497 -54.77 -59.39 21.32
CA GLN A 497 -55.90 -58.94 22.14
C GLN A 497 -57.18 -58.77 21.33
N LEU A 498 -57.09 -58.23 20.11
CA LEU A 498 -58.23 -58.12 19.19
C LEU A 498 -58.77 -59.49 18.79
N ASN A 499 -57.89 -60.42 18.42
CA ASN A 499 -58.28 -61.79 18.09
C ASN A 499 -58.95 -62.49 19.28
N THR A 500 -58.46 -62.25 20.49
CA THR A 500 -59.03 -62.79 21.73
C THR A 500 -60.42 -62.18 22.01
N LEU A 501 -60.60 -60.86 21.84
CA LEU A 501 -61.89 -60.19 22.03
C LEU A 501 -62.95 -60.67 21.01
N GLN A 502 -62.54 -60.94 19.77
CA GLN A 502 -63.41 -61.48 18.71
C GLN A 502 -63.82 -62.95 18.94
N GLY A 503 -63.04 -63.70 19.74
CA GLY A 503 -63.33 -65.09 20.10
C GLY A 503 -64.25 -65.28 21.32
N VAL A 504 -64.56 -64.22 22.07
CA VAL A 504 -65.39 -64.27 23.28
C VAL A 504 -66.87 -64.03 22.94
N SER A 505 -67.74 -64.98 23.33
CA SER A 505 -69.20 -64.81 23.22
C SER A 505 -69.67 -63.61 24.05
N MET A 506 -70.09 -62.54 23.35
CA MET A 506 -70.84 -61.35 23.78
C MET A 506 -71.08 -61.21 25.29
N SER A 507 -70.04 -60.80 26.04
CA SER A 507 -70.21 -60.21 27.38
C SER A 507 -70.20 -58.68 27.25
N SER A 508 -71.00 -57.98 28.07
CA SER A 508 -71.15 -56.53 27.99
C SER A 508 -69.84 -55.74 28.14
N LYS A 509 -68.80 -56.32 28.76
CA LYS A 509 -67.47 -55.68 28.91
C LYS A 509 -66.63 -55.69 27.63
N ALA A 510 -66.80 -56.70 26.75
CA ALA A 510 -66.02 -56.82 25.52
C ALA A 510 -66.41 -55.71 24.50
N VAL A 511 -67.70 -55.38 24.43
CA VAL A 511 -68.28 -54.36 23.53
C VAL A 511 -67.75 -52.95 23.82
N PHE A 512 -67.40 -52.64 25.07
CA PHE A 512 -66.83 -51.33 25.43
C PHE A 512 -65.31 -51.24 25.23
N ALA A 513 -64.58 -52.37 25.29
CA ALA A 513 -63.12 -52.37 25.18
C ALA A 513 -62.63 -52.41 23.72
N GLU A 514 -63.37 -53.07 22.83
CA GLU A 514 -62.98 -53.27 21.43
C GLU A 514 -62.73 -51.96 20.64
N PRO A 515 -63.57 -50.90 20.73
CA PRO A 515 -63.30 -49.64 20.04
C PRO A 515 -62.00 -48.97 20.48
N HIS A 516 -61.67 -49.05 21.78
CA HIS A 516 -60.44 -48.47 22.32
C HIS A 516 -59.18 -49.21 21.84
N VAL A 517 -59.24 -50.54 21.75
CA VAL A 517 -58.13 -51.37 21.22
C VAL A 517 -57.93 -51.09 19.72
N ILE A 518 -59.02 -50.93 18.95
CA ILE A 518 -58.97 -50.57 17.53
C ILE A 518 -58.34 -49.18 17.32
N THR A 519 -58.75 -48.18 18.11
CA THR A 519 -58.18 -46.82 18.00
C THR A 519 -56.68 -46.81 18.34
N ASN A 520 -56.28 -47.49 19.41
CA ASN A 520 -54.86 -47.57 19.79
C ASN A 520 -54.03 -48.29 18.73
N LYS A 521 -54.57 -49.35 18.12
CA LYS A 521 -53.91 -50.08 17.02
C LYS A 521 -53.72 -49.21 15.78
N PHE A 522 -54.71 -48.42 15.40
CA PHE A 522 -54.60 -47.53 14.25
C PHE A 522 -53.47 -46.50 14.45
N LEU A 523 -53.43 -45.87 15.64
CA LEU A 523 -52.38 -44.91 16.00
C LEU A 523 -50.98 -45.54 16.02
N ILE A 524 -50.84 -46.76 16.57
CA ILE A 524 -49.54 -47.46 16.62
C ILE A 524 -49.09 -47.91 15.23
N ARG A 525 -50.00 -48.37 14.36
CA ARG A 525 -49.66 -48.76 12.98
C ARG A 525 -49.18 -47.59 12.13
N GLU A 526 -49.78 -46.41 12.28
CA GLU A 526 -49.34 -45.20 11.60
C GLU A 526 -47.88 -44.86 11.97
N GLU A 527 -47.52 -44.99 13.25
CA GLU A 527 -46.15 -44.75 13.72
C GLU A 527 -45.18 -45.88 13.32
N VAL A 528 -45.62 -47.15 13.26
CA VAL A 528 -44.82 -48.27 12.74
C VAL A 528 -44.53 -48.12 11.24
N GLU A 529 -45.48 -47.63 10.45
CA GLU A 529 -45.29 -47.36 9.01
C GLU A 529 -44.29 -46.22 8.78
N LYS A 530 -44.38 -45.14 9.57
CA LYS A 530 -43.38 -44.06 9.56
C LYS A 530 -41.97 -44.57 9.91
N ALA A 531 -41.85 -45.44 10.90
CA ALA A 531 -40.58 -46.05 11.30
C ALA A 531 -39.98 -46.97 10.21
N ARG A 532 -40.82 -47.64 9.40
CA ARG A 532 -40.38 -48.51 8.28
C ARG A 532 -40.01 -47.74 7.01
N GLY A 533 -40.58 -46.56 6.79
CA GLY A 533 -40.38 -45.74 5.58
C GLY A 533 -39.08 -44.91 5.54
N GLY A 534 -38.30 -44.85 6.63
CA GLY A 534 -37.11 -43.99 6.75
C GLY A 534 -35.82 -44.47 6.07
N ALA A 535 -35.83 -45.59 5.35
CA ALA A 535 -34.63 -46.18 4.71
C ALA A 535 -34.57 -45.97 3.19
N GLY A 536 -34.81 -44.75 2.71
CA GLY A 536 -34.56 -44.32 1.32
C GLY A 536 -33.52 -43.19 1.28
N PRO A 537 -32.60 -43.15 0.30
CA PRO A 537 -31.51 -42.18 0.27
C PRO A 537 -32.07 -40.77 0.02
N SER A 538 -32.08 -39.95 1.07
CA SER A 538 -32.30 -38.51 0.96
C SER A 538 -31.02 -37.87 0.44
N ALA A 539 -31.06 -37.40 -0.80
CA ALA A 539 -30.06 -36.52 -1.37
C ALA A 539 -29.94 -35.23 -0.53
N PHE A 540 -28.76 -35.00 0.04
CA PHE A 540 -28.14 -33.70 0.25
C PHE A 540 -26.63 -33.87 0.23
#